data_AF-A0A382BM48-F1
#
_entry.id   AF-A0A382BM48-F1
#
_cell.length_a   1.000
_cell.length_b   1.000
_cell.length_c   1.000
_cell.angle_alpha   90.00
_cell.angle_beta   90.00
_cell.angle_gamma   90.00
#
_symmetry.space_group_name_H-M   'P 1'
#
loop_
_entity.id
_entity.type
_entity.pdbx_description
1 polymer ?
#
loop_
_entity_poly.entity_id
_entity_poly.type
_entity_poly.pdbx_seq_one_letter_code
_entity_poly.pdbx_strand_id
1 'polypeptide(L)'
;LDICAAITGRVPDVGLHRTENRTGQILVRVTGLPSALIASDELYPVLGHLSGKLAGDRVVVLDGLETEPTEDQLKSLGAAMASSGAVALFHWVGVTPEATTLESALKGRAPEKIVEVGLTELMQARDELSTSVGDDLDMVVLGSPHFSLEEFRALAPLLKGRRRDPGVRFLVTTGRGVKLIAEQAGLLTPLVDFGGEVTVDTCILATPMLPQEIRTLMTNSAKYAYYTPGLLDRTMAFGSTPTCVESAVRGHIVRDDSLWSE
;
A
#
# COMPACT_ATOMS: atom_id res chain seq x y z
N LEU A 1 17.25 -0.36 17.85
CA LEU A 1 18.45 -0.25 16.99
C LEU A 1 18.56 1.17 16.42
N ASP A 2 17.50 1.68 15.81
CA ASP A 2 17.48 2.97 15.11
C ASP A 2 17.90 4.16 15.98
N ILE A 3 17.43 4.24 17.23
CA ILE A 3 17.84 5.30 18.17
C ILE A 3 19.35 5.25 18.46
N CYS A 4 19.92 4.05 18.62
CA CYS A 4 21.35 3.88 18.84
C CYS A 4 22.15 4.33 17.60
N ALA A 5 21.67 4.00 16.40
CA ALA A 5 22.28 4.44 15.16
C ALA A 5 22.24 5.96 15.00
N ALA A 6 21.11 6.59 15.32
CA ALA A 6 20.95 8.04 15.27
C ALA A 6 21.88 8.77 16.25
N ILE A 7 22.07 8.25 17.47
CA ILE A 7 22.94 8.86 18.49
C ILE A 7 24.42 8.67 18.15
N THR A 8 24.81 7.47 17.71
CA THR A 8 26.22 7.11 17.53
C THR A 8 26.76 7.41 16.12
N GLY A 9 25.87 7.63 15.15
CA GLY A 9 26.24 7.70 13.73
C GLY A 9 26.76 6.36 13.18
N ARG A 10 26.47 5.24 13.85
CA ARG A 10 26.97 3.91 13.49
C ARG A 10 25.82 2.90 13.44
N VAL A 11 25.80 2.09 12.38
CA VAL A 11 24.93 0.92 12.25
C VAL A 11 25.76 -0.36 12.35
N PRO A 12 25.25 -1.46 12.95
CA PRO A 12 25.97 -2.72 12.94
C PRO A 12 26.18 -3.24 11.52
N ASP A 13 27.40 -3.67 11.21
CA ASP A 13 27.75 -4.32 9.93
C ASP A 13 27.21 -5.76 9.88
N VAL A 14 25.90 -5.90 9.71
CA VAL A 14 25.18 -7.18 9.69
C VAL A 14 23.98 -7.14 8.75
N GLY A 15 23.41 -8.31 8.43
CA GLY A 15 22.19 -8.40 7.63
C GLY A 15 22.32 -7.68 6.28
N LEU A 16 21.29 -6.94 5.88
CA LEU A 16 21.21 -6.24 4.60
C LEU A 16 22.14 -5.02 4.47
N HIS A 17 22.89 -4.66 5.53
CA HIS A 17 23.99 -3.70 5.42
C HIS A 17 25.19 -4.29 4.66
N ARG A 18 25.28 -5.63 4.58
CA ARG A 18 26.31 -6.33 3.82
C ARG A 18 25.83 -6.66 2.41
N THR A 19 26.64 -6.29 1.41
CA THR A 19 26.31 -6.47 0.00
C THR A 19 25.96 -7.91 -0.33
N GLU A 20 26.68 -8.90 0.19
CA GLU A 20 26.45 -10.32 -0.06
C GLU A 20 25.07 -10.82 0.38
N ASN A 21 24.48 -10.21 1.41
CA ASN A 21 23.17 -10.57 1.96
C ASN A 21 22.01 -9.91 1.20
N ARG A 22 22.29 -9.00 0.27
CA ARG A 22 21.29 -8.30 -0.55
C ARG A 22 20.97 -9.06 -1.85
N THR A 23 21.49 -10.26 -2.02
CA THR A 23 21.29 -11.07 -3.24
C THR A 23 19.83 -11.51 -3.32
N GLY A 24 19.20 -11.34 -4.48
CA GLY A 24 17.86 -11.86 -4.72
C GLY A 24 17.76 -13.36 -4.48
N GLN A 25 16.70 -13.78 -3.77
CA GLN A 25 16.50 -15.17 -3.35
C GLN A 25 15.25 -15.79 -4.00
N ILE A 26 14.19 -15.01 -4.19
CA ILE A 26 12.97 -15.46 -4.88
C ILE A 26 12.72 -14.55 -6.08
N LEU A 27 12.46 -15.15 -7.23
CA LEU A 27 12.06 -14.43 -8.44
C LEU A 27 10.54 -14.53 -8.59
N VAL A 28 9.88 -13.39 -8.59
CA VAL A 28 8.45 -13.25 -8.92
C VAL A 28 8.38 -12.62 -10.31
N ARG A 29 8.03 -13.44 -11.30
CA ARG A 29 7.90 -13.01 -12.69
C ARG A 29 6.43 -12.73 -12.99
N VAL A 30 6.13 -11.48 -13.30
CA VAL A 30 4.77 -11.03 -13.60
C VAL A 30 4.55 -11.10 -15.10
N THR A 31 3.40 -11.61 -15.55
CA THR A 31 3.10 -11.75 -16.97
C THR A 31 1.64 -11.43 -17.29
N GLY A 32 1.38 -10.96 -18.51
CA GLY A 32 0.03 -10.91 -19.08
C GLY A 32 -0.93 -9.91 -18.40
N LEU A 33 -0.43 -8.87 -17.74
CA LEU A 33 -1.30 -7.87 -17.11
C LEU A 33 -1.79 -6.82 -18.12
N PRO A 34 -3.07 -6.40 -18.06
CA PRO A 34 -3.56 -5.27 -18.84
C PRO A 34 -2.79 -3.98 -18.53
N SER A 35 -2.49 -3.16 -19.55
CA SER A 35 -1.76 -1.90 -19.37
C SER A 35 -2.48 -0.92 -18.42
N ALA A 36 -3.81 -0.92 -18.43
CA ALA A 36 -4.62 -0.12 -17.51
C ALA A 36 -4.40 -0.52 -16.05
N LEU A 37 -4.23 -1.82 -15.77
CA LEU A 37 -3.95 -2.31 -14.41
C LEU A 37 -2.51 -1.96 -13.99
N ILE A 38 -1.54 -2.08 -14.90
CA ILE A 38 -0.14 -1.68 -14.64
C ILE A 38 -0.04 -0.18 -14.28
N ALA A 39 -0.86 0.65 -14.94
CA ALA A 39 -0.92 2.09 -14.67
C ALA A 39 -1.71 2.45 -13.39
N SER A 40 -2.44 1.50 -12.78
CA SER A 40 -3.29 1.75 -11.61
C SER A 40 -2.50 1.65 -10.31
N ASP A 41 -2.71 2.62 -9.41
CA ASP A 41 -2.16 2.60 -8.06
C ASP A 41 -2.63 1.38 -7.24
N GLU A 42 -3.73 0.74 -7.63
CA GLU A 42 -4.30 -0.42 -6.94
C GLU A 42 -3.46 -1.70 -7.12
N LEU A 43 -2.70 -1.82 -8.22
CA LEU A 43 -1.90 -3.01 -8.50
C LEU A 43 -0.78 -3.20 -7.47
N TYR A 44 -0.08 -2.13 -7.13
CA TYR A 44 1.14 -2.16 -6.33
C TYR A 44 0.96 -2.68 -4.89
N PRO A 45 -0.05 -2.26 -4.10
CA PRO A 45 -0.32 -2.88 -2.80
C PRO A 45 -0.70 -4.36 -2.93
N VAL A 46 -1.43 -4.77 -3.98
CA VAL A 46 -1.82 -6.17 -4.22
C VAL A 46 -0.60 -7.02 -4.59
N LEU A 47 0.22 -6.57 -5.54
CA LEU A 47 1.45 -7.24 -5.95
C LEU A 47 2.40 -7.39 -4.75
N GLY A 48 2.47 -6.36 -3.90
CA GLY A 48 3.30 -6.41 -2.71
C GLY A 48 2.76 -7.39 -1.65
N HIS A 49 1.45 -7.43 -1.44
CA HIS A 49 0.81 -8.42 -0.56
C HIS A 49 1.09 -9.85 -1.03
N LEU A 50 0.89 -10.14 -2.32
CA LEU A 50 1.20 -11.45 -2.89
C LEU A 50 2.69 -11.80 -2.76
N SER A 51 3.56 -10.87 -3.13
CA SER A 51 5.01 -11.09 -3.11
C SER A 51 5.52 -11.32 -1.69
N GLY A 52 5.03 -10.57 -0.70
CA GLY A 52 5.39 -10.75 0.70
C GLY A 52 4.98 -12.13 1.23
N LYS A 53 3.75 -12.57 0.96
CA LYS A 53 3.29 -13.94 1.31
C LYS A 53 4.16 -15.03 0.70
N LEU A 54 4.54 -14.89 -0.56
CA LEU A 54 5.37 -15.88 -1.27
C LEU A 54 6.80 -15.92 -0.73
N ALA A 55 7.33 -14.76 -0.37
CA ALA A 55 8.73 -14.59 0.02
C ALA A 55 9.01 -14.95 1.47
N GLY A 56 8.10 -14.66 2.39
CA GLY A 56 8.40 -14.69 3.82
C GLY A 56 9.36 -13.56 4.17
N ASP A 57 10.59 -13.88 4.55
CA ASP A 57 11.67 -12.92 4.87
C ASP A 57 12.75 -12.81 3.78
N ARG A 58 12.61 -13.56 2.67
CA ARG A 58 13.58 -13.61 1.57
C ARG A 58 13.61 -12.33 0.73
N VAL A 59 14.77 -12.02 0.15
CA VAL A 59 14.92 -10.90 -0.80
C VAL A 59 14.21 -11.23 -2.11
N VAL A 60 13.20 -10.42 -2.44
CA VAL A 60 12.38 -10.59 -3.65
C VAL A 60 13.06 -9.94 -4.85
N VAL A 61 13.00 -10.58 -6.01
CA VAL A 61 13.28 -9.99 -7.32
C VAL A 61 11.98 -9.98 -8.11
N LEU A 62 11.50 -8.79 -8.45
CA LEU A 62 10.36 -8.56 -9.33
C LEU A 62 10.86 -8.37 -10.76
N ASP A 63 10.26 -9.09 -11.70
CA ASP A 63 10.60 -9.07 -13.13
C ASP A 63 9.32 -9.17 -13.98
N GLY A 64 9.39 -8.75 -15.24
CA GLY A 64 8.28 -8.89 -16.22
C GLY A 64 7.27 -7.74 -16.27
N LEU A 65 7.52 -6.63 -15.56
CA LEU A 65 6.74 -5.39 -15.67
C LEU A 65 7.59 -4.27 -16.28
N GLU A 66 7.29 -3.90 -17.52
CA GLU A 66 7.90 -2.76 -18.22
C GLU A 66 7.15 -1.47 -17.86
N THR A 67 7.49 -0.87 -16.72
CA THR A 67 6.90 0.40 -16.24
C THR A 67 7.89 1.18 -15.37
N GLU A 68 7.65 2.48 -15.21
CA GLU A 68 8.38 3.34 -14.26
C GLU A 68 7.44 3.68 -13.10
N PRO A 69 7.48 2.92 -12.00
CA PRO A 69 6.57 3.15 -10.89
C PRO A 69 6.91 4.45 -10.15
N THR A 70 5.87 5.15 -9.69
CA THR A 70 6.05 6.35 -8.87
C THR A 70 6.60 5.99 -7.48
N GLU A 71 7.12 6.99 -6.77
CA GLU A 71 7.57 6.80 -5.38
C GLU A 71 6.44 6.26 -4.49
N ASP A 72 5.20 6.73 -4.66
CA ASP A 72 4.05 6.27 -3.87
C ASP A 72 3.64 4.84 -4.22
N GLN A 73 3.80 4.42 -5.48
CA GLN A 73 3.58 3.04 -5.90
C GLN A 73 4.63 2.10 -5.31
N LEU A 74 5.92 2.47 -5.36
CA LEU A 74 7.01 1.72 -4.72
C LEU A 74 6.85 1.67 -3.20
N LYS A 75 6.44 2.79 -2.58
CA LYS A 75 6.13 2.89 -1.15
C LYS A 75 5.03 1.92 -0.75
N SER A 76 3.94 1.86 -1.52
CA SER A 76 2.79 0.99 -1.27
C SER A 76 3.15 -0.49 -1.45
N LEU A 77 3.87 -0.80 -2.53
CA LEU A 77 4.41 -2.13 -2.83
C LEU A 77 5.29 -2.66 -1.68
N GLY A 78 6.29 -1.88 -1.28
CA GLY A 78 7.22 -2.28 -0.21
C GLY A 78 6.54 -2.45 1.14
N ALA A 79 5.61 -1.55 1.48
CA ALA A 79 4.85 -1.66 2.72
C ALA A 79 3.95 -2.89 2.77
N ALA A 80 3.34 -3.27 1.64
CA ALA A 80 2.53 -4.48 1.55
C ALA A 80 3.39 -5.75 1.67
N MET A 81 4.56 -5.78 1.02
CA MET A 81 5.52 -6.90 1.16
C MET A 81 6.01 -7.08 2.60
N ALA A 82 6.34 -5.98 3.27
CA ALA A 82 6.78 -5.99 4.66
C ALA A 82 5.65 -6.24 5.69
N SER A 83 4.38 -6.19 5.25
CA SER A 83 3.23 -6.48 6.13
C SER A 83 2.83 -7.94 6.05
N SER A 84 2.67 -8.43 4.81
CA SER A 84 2.23 -9.80 4.51
C SER A 84 3.37 -10.82 4.60
N GLY A 85 4.61 -10.36 4.45
CA GLY A 85 5.84 -11.07 4.79
C GLY A 85 6.70 -10.21 5.72
N ALA A 86 7.93 -10.64 5.95
CA ALA A 86 8.96 -9.88 6.64
C ALA A 86 10.04 -9.40 5.65
N VAL A 87 9.64 -9.10 4.42
CA VAL A 87 10.54 -8.70 3.34
C VAL A 87 11.14 -7.33 3.63
N ALA A 88 12.43 -7.31 3.96
CA ALA A 88 13.17 -6.08 4.27
C ALA A 88 13.87 -5.45 3.05
N LEU A 89 13.97 -6.18 1.94
CA LEU A 89 14.54 -5.71 0.68
C LEU A 89 13.87 -6.41 -0.50
N PHE A 90 13.57 -5.65 -1.54
CA PHE A 90 13.23 -6.19 -2.86
C PHE A 90 14.05 -5.48 -3.93
N HIS A 91 14.24 -6.17 -5.04
CA HIS A 91 14.77 -5.66 -6.29
C HIS A 91 13.66 -5.66 -7.33
N TRP A 92 13.55 -4.61 -8.11
CA TRP A 92 12.71 -4.58 -9.31
C TRP A 92 13.63 -4.38 -10.50
N VAL A 93 13.70 -5.39 -11.37
CA VAL A 93 14.57 -5.40 -12.55
C VAL A 93 14.28 -4.17 -13.43
N GLY A 94 15.30 -3.37 -13.70
CA GLY A 94 15.23 -2.14 -14.48
C GLY A 94 14.81 -0.89 -13.70
N VAL A 95 14.27 -1.03 -12.48
CA VAL A 95 13.77 0.09 -11.66
C VAL A 95 14.68 0.36 -10.47
N THR A 96 15.02 -0.66 -9.68
CA THR A 96 15.87 -0.47 -8.50
C THR A 96 17.34 -0.30 -8.92
N PRO A 97 18.10 0.65 -8.35
CA PRO A 97 19.47 0.93 -8.78
C PRO A 97 20.44 -0.27 -8.72
N GLU A 98 20.24 -1.20 -7.79
CA GLU A 98 21.06 -2.42 -7.65
C GLU A 98 20.66 -3.54 -8.63
N ALA A 99 19.52 -3.40 -9.31
CA ALA A 99 18.94 -4.42 -10.19
C ALA A 99 18.65 -3.85 -11.58
N THR A 100 19.64 -3.26 -12.24
CA THR A 100 19.49 -2.85 -13.65
C THR A 100 19.21 -4.04 -14.57
N THR A 101 19.66 -5.24 -14.19
CA THR A 101 19.35 -6.49 -14.87
C THR A 101 18.97 -7.58 -13.87
N LEU A 102 18.32 -8.65 -14.35
CA LEU A 102 18.03 -9.84 -13.54
C LEU A 102 19.33 -10.47 -12.99
N GLU A 103 20.40 -10.49 -13.80
CA GLU A 103 21.71 -11.00 -13.38
C GLU A 103 22.29 -10.18 -12.21
N SER A 104 22.16 -8.85 -12.23
CA SER A 104 22.67 -8.00 -11.14
C SER A 104 21.84 -8.17 -9.86
N ALA A 105 20.51 -8.30 -9.99
CA ALA A 105 19.61 -8.57 -8.86
C ALA A 105 19.96 -9.87 -8.13
N LEU A 106 20.26 -10.92 -8.91
CA LEU A 106 20.60 -12.24 -8.42
C LEU A 106 22.11 -12.45 -8.15
N LYS A 107 22.94 -11.45 -8.48
CA LYS A 107 24.41 -11.49 -8.38
C LYS A 107 25.01 -12.76 -9.01
N GLY A 108 24.48 -13.13 -10.18
CA GLY A 108 24.89 -14.33 -10.92
C GLY A 108 24.51 -15.67 -10.27
N ARG A 109 23.66 -15.67 -9.22
CA ARG A 109 23.15 -16.90 -8.58
C ARG A 109 21.79 -17.30 -9.16
N ALA A 110 21.45 -18.58 -9.06
CA ALA A 110 20.08 -19.02 -9.32
C ALA A 110 19.18 -18.64 -8.13
N PRO A 111 17.93 -18.18 -8.36
CA PRO A 111 16.98 -17.97 -7.28
C PRO A 111 16.60 -19.31 -6.65
N GLU A 112 16.30 -19.31 -5.35
CA GLU A 112 15.80 -20.47 -4.61
C GLU A 112 14.42 -20.92 -5.10
N LYS A 113 13.62 -19.97 -5.58
CA LYS A 113 12.27 -20.20 -6.10
C LYS A 113 11.96 -19.21 -7.21
N ILE A 114 11.29 -19.69 -8.26
CA ILE A 114 10.70 -18.86 -9.32
C ILE A 114 9.19 -19.05 -9.24
N VAL A 115 8.45 -17.95 -9.23
CA VAL A 115 6.98 -17.93 -9.23
C VAL A 115 6.50 -17.08 -10.39
N GLU A 116 5.71 -17.66 -11.27
CA GLU A 116 5.00 -16.93 -12.31
C GLU A 116 3.69 -16.39 -11.71
N VAL A 117 3.42 -15.11 -11.92
CA VAL A 117 2.25 -14.40 -11.39
C VAL A 117 1.52 -13.75 -12.55
N GLY A 118 0.26 -14.12 -12.74
CA GLY A 118 -0.66 -13.51 -13.69
C GLY A 118 -1.80 -12.77 -12.99
N LEU A 119 -2.80 -12.39 -13.77
CA LEU A 119 -3.99 -11.70 -13.28
C LEU A 119 -4.74 -12.53 -12.22
N THR A 120 -4.86 -13.85 -12.42
CA THR A 120 -5.57 -14.74 -11.49
C THR A 120 -4.98 -14.75 -10.09
N GLU A 121 -3.65 -14.87 -9.94
CA GLU A 121 -3.01 -14.85 -8.63
C GLU A 121 -3.15 -13.48 -7.95
N LEU A 122 -3.11 -12.39 -8.73
CA LEU A 122 -3.29 -11.04 -8.21
C LEU A 122 -4.73 -10.77 -7.76
N MET A 123 -5.74 -11.25 -8.51
CA MET A 123 -7.15 -11.15 -8.10
C MET A 123 -7.38 -11.87 -6.77
N GLN A 124 -6.84 -13.09 -6.61
CA GLN A 124 -6.92 -13.83 -5.34
C GLN A 124 -6.26 -13.04 -4.21
N ALA A 125 -5.06 -12.50 -4.43
CA ALA A 125 -4.36 -11.70 -3.44
C ALA A 125 -5.11 -10.40 -3.08
N ARG A 126 -5.79 -9.78 -4.04
CA ARG A 126 -6.64 -8.60 -3.82
C ARG A 126 -7.85 -8.95 -2.95
N ASP A 127 -8.53 -10.05 -3.26
CA ASP A 127 -9.72 -10.48 -2.54
C ASP A 127 -9.40 -10.82 -1.07
N GLU A 128 -8.21 -11.38 -0.81
CA GLU A 128 -7.71 -11.61 0.56
C GLU A 128 -7.52 -10.33 1.40
N LEU A 129 -7.34 -9.18 0.77
CA LEU A 129 -7.25 -7.88 1.47
C LEU A 129 -8.62 -7.38 1.95
N SER A 130 -9.70 -8.07 1.57
CA SER A 130 -11.06 -7.77 2.05
C SER A 130 -11.56 -8.87 2.99
N THR A 131 -11.83 -8.50 4.24
CA THR A 131 -12.40 -9.38 5.27
C THR A 131 -13.84 -9.04 5.63
N SER A 132 -14.35 -7.90 5.16
CA SER A 132 -15.75 -7.52 5.38
C SER A 132 -16.71 -8.40 4.58
N VAL A 133 -17.85 -8.70 5.20
CA VAL A 133 -18.97 -9.40 4.56
C VAL A 133 -20.11 -8.39 4.40
N GLY A 134 -20.70 -8.33 3.21
CA GLY A 134 -21.73 -7.35 2.87
C GLY A 134 -21.17 -6.02 2.38
N ASP A 135 -21.95 -4.96 2.58
CA ASP A 135 -21.70 -3.60 2.10
C ASP A 135 -21.74 -2.53 3.20
N ASP A 136 -21.94 -2.89 4.47
CA ASP A 136 -21.88 -1.92 5.58
C ASP A 136 -20.53 -1.18 5.61
N LEU A 137 -20.56 0.12 5.89
CA LEU A 137 -19.37 0.95 5.98
C LEU A 137 -19.50 1.97 7.11
N ASP A 138 -18.55 1.94 8.05
CA ASP A 138 -18.49 2.94 9.13
C ASP A 138 -17.41 4.00 8.86
N MET A 139 -16.33 3.62 8.15
CA MET A 139 -15.18 4.49 8.00
C MET A 139 -14.32 4.15 6.78
N VAL A 140 -13.93 5.18 6.01
CA VAL A 140 -12.81 5.11 5.09
C VAL A 140 -11.55 5.62 5.79
N VAL A 141 -10.46 4.86 5.67
CA VAL A 141 -9.14 5.22 6.21
C VAL A 141 -8.05 5.06 5.16
N LEU A 142 -7.34 6.15 4.88
CA LEU A 142 -6.26 6.21 3.88
C LEU A 142 -4.93 6.62 4.52
N GLY A 143 -3.82 6.31 3.84
CA GLY A 143 -2.49 6.77 4.25
C GLY A 143 -1.72 5.80 5.15
N SER A 144 -1.64 4.53 4.75
CA SER A 144 -0.65 3.59 5.29
C SER A 144 0.12 2.90 4.16
N PRO A 145 1.39 3.23 3.92
CA PRO A 145 2.20 4.26 4.60
C PRO A 145 1.62 5.67 4.51
N HIS A 146 2.12 6.58 5.36
CA HIS A 146 1.57 7.95 5.46
C HIS A 146 1.37 8.62 4.10
N PHE A 147 0.21 9.27 3.97
CA PHE A 147 -0.25 9.88 2.74
C PHE A 147 0.72 11.00 2.30
N SER A 148 1.16 10.96 1.05
CA SER A 148 2.08 11.92 0.45
C SER A 148 1.36 13.19 0.00
N LEU A 149 2.14 14.20 -0.40
CA LEU A 149 1.59 15.41 -1.02
C LEU A 149 0.92 15.10 -2.37
N GLU A 150 1.52 14.21 -3.16
CA GLU A 150 1.00 13.85 -4.49
C GLU A 150 -0.28 13.02 -4.37
N GLU A 151 -0.39 12.15 -3.35
CA GLU A 151 -1.64 11.48 -3.03
C GLU A 151 -2.74 12.49 -2.63
N PHE A 152 -2.42 13.56 -1.88
CA PHE A 152 -3.37 14.65 -1.63
C PHE A 152 -3.78 15.38 -2.92
N ARG A 153 -2.85 15.59 -3.87
CA ARG A 153 -3.17 16.18 -5.18
C ARG A 153 -4.10 15.30 -6.00
N ALA A 154 -3.92 13.99 -5.95
CA ALA A 154 -4.79 13.02 -6.63
C ALA A 154 -6.17 12.94 -5.96
N LEU A 155 -6.22 13.01 -4.62
CA LEU A 155 -7.47 12.92 -3.86
C LEU A 155 -8.35 14.18 -4.00
N ALA A 156 -7.76 15.38 -3.92
CA ALA A 156 -8.48 16.65 -3.94
C ALA A 156 -9.56 16.78 -5.06
N PRO A 157 -9.28 16.48 -6.34
CA PRO A 157 -10.29 16.55 -7.39
C PRO A 157 -11.43 15.53 -7.23
N LEU A 158 -11.16 14.36 -6.64
CA LEU A 158 -12.17 13.32 -6.40
C LEU A 158 -13.22 13.76 -5.35
N LEU A 159 -12.85 14.68 -4.47
CA LEU A 159 -13.68 15.18 -3.36
C LEU A 159 -14.46 16.46 -3.70
N LYS A 160 -13.99 17.23 -4.69
CA LYS A 160 -14.49 18.58 -4.97
C LYS A 160 -15.98 18.59 -5.29
N GLY A 161 -16.73 19.40 -4.55
CA GLY A 161 -18.18 19.56 -4.74
C GLY A 161 -19.02 18.38 -4.24
N ARG A 162 -18.39 17.40 -3.58
CA ARG A 162 -19.06 16.22 -3.01
C ARG A 162 -19.11 16.32 -1.48
N ARG A 163 -19.87 15.42 -0.87
CA ARG A 163 -19.95 15.22 0.58
C ARG A 163 -20.03 13.73 0.85
N ARG A 164 -19.32 13.26 1.88
CA ARG A 164 -19.52 11.91 2.40
C ARG A 164 -20.88 11.78 3.08
N ASP A 165 -21.36 10.56 3.17
CA ASP A 165 -22.52 10.20 3.99
C ASP A 165 -22.26 10.55 5.47
N PRO A 166 -23.25 11.11 6.21
CA PRO A 166 -23.07 11.47 7.61
C PRO A 166 -22.67 10.30 8.52
N GLY A 167 -23.08 9.08 8.19
CA GLY A 167 -22.78 7.86 8.94
C GLY A 167 -21.38 7.29 8.69
N VAL A 168 -20.71 7.70 7.62
CA VAL A 168 -19.35 7.21 7.28
C VAL A 168 -18.31 8.23 7.71
N ARG A 169 -17.29 7.85 8.49
CA ARG A 169 -16.13 8.73 8.73
C ARG A 169 -15.12 8.63 7.58
N PHE A 170 -14.38 9.69 7.30
CA PHE A 170 -13.33 9.67 6.28
C PHE A 170 -12.05 10.25 6.86
N LEU A 171 -11.02 9.43 7.05
CA LEU A 171 -9.77 9.81 7.70
C LEU A 171 -8.57 9.58 6.77
N VAL A 172 -7.70 10.58 6.70
CA VAL A 172 -6.39 10.47 6.05
C VAL A 172 -5.30 10.58 7.12
N THR A 173 -4.38 9.61 7.18
CA THR A 173 -3.19 9.66 8.05
C THR A 173 -1.96 10.11 7.26
N THR A 174 -1.27 11.15 7.73
CA THR A 174 -0.09 11.73 7.06
C THR A 174 0.97 12.18 8.07
N GLY A 175 2.09 12.73 7.62
CA GLY A 175 3.08 13.40 8.47
C GLY A 175 2.78 14.89 8.64
N ARG A 176 3.15 15.49 9.78
CA ARG A 176 2.89 16.93 10.05
C ARG A 176 3.46 17.87 8.98
N GLY A 177 4.63 17.54 8.43
CA GLY A 177 5.28 18.33 7.39
C GLY A 177 4.47 18.32 6.08
N VAL A 178 4.01 17.14 5.67
CA VAL A 178 3.16 16.98 4.48
C VAL A 178 1.81 17.69 4.68
N LYS A 179 1.18 17.55 5.86
CA LYS A 179 -0.06 18.29 6.18
C LYS A 179 0.13 19.81 5.99
N LEU A 180 1.20 20.38 6.53
CA LEU A 180 1.47 21.83 6.43
C LEU A 180 1.59 22.27 4.97
N ILE A 181 2.34 21.52 4.15
CA ILE A 181 2.53 21.83 2.72
C ILE A 181 1.20 21.68 1.96
N ALA A 182 0.43 20.62 2.23
CA ALA A 182 -0.86 20.39 1.61
C ALA A 182 -1.88 21.48 1.95
N GLU A 183 -1.86 21.98 3.19
CA GLU A 183 -2.68 23.11 3.64
C GLU A 183 -2.33 24.40 2.90
N GLN A 184 -1.04 24.72 2.80
CA GLN A 184 -0.55 25.89 2.05
C GLN A 184 -0.87 25.80 0.56
N ALA A 185 -0.87 24.59 0.00
CA ALA A 185 -1.24 24.33 -1.40
C ALA A 185 -2.76 24.31 -1.64
N GLY A 186 -3.60 24.48 -0.60
CA GLY A 186 -5.06 24.43 -0.70
C GLY A 186 -5.64 23.04 -0.94
N LEU A 187 -4.84 21.98 -0.77
CA LEU A 187 -5.23 20.59 -1.03
C LEU A 187 -6.07 19.99 0.09
N LEU A 188 -6.03 20.57 1.31
CA LEU A 188 -6.87 20.14 2.41
C LEU A 188 -8.30 20.67 2.33
N THR A 189 -8.53 21.79 1.63
CA THR A 189 -9.87 22.42 1.57
C THR A 189 -10.92 21.46 0.99
N PRO A 190 -10.69 20.77 -0.15
CA PRO A 190 -11.66 19.79 -0.66
C PRO A 190 -11.91 18.64 0.31
N LEU A 191 -10.90 18.21 1.08
CA LEU A 191 -11.04 17.15 2.07
C LEU A 191 -11.90 17.58 3.26
N VAL A 192 -11.64 18.76 3.82
CA VAL A 192 -12.43 19.31 4.93
C VAL A 192 -13.87 19.57 4.47
N ASP A 193 -14.04 20.20 3.31
CA ASP A 193 -15.36 20.45 2.73
C ASP A 193 -16.13 19.13 2.55
N PHE A 194 -15.49 18.09 2.01
CA PHE A 194 -16.09 16.78 1.83
C PHE A 194 -16.59 16.15 3.15
N GLY A 195 -16.07 16.60 4.30
CA GLY A 195 -16.36 16.06 5.63
C GLY A 195 -15.29 15.10 6.14
N GLY A 196 -14.10 15.12 5.52
CA GLY A 196 -12.95 14.30 5.91
C GLY A 196 -12.06 14.95 6.96
N GLU A 197 -11.26 14.12 7.61
CA GLU A 197 -10.39 14.46 8.71
C GLU A 197 -8.93 14.07 8.40
N VAL A 198 -7.97 14.75 9.03
CA VAL A 198 -6.54 14.43 8.92
C VAL A 198 -5.96 14.17 10.30
N THR A 199 -5.24 13.05 10.42
CA THR A 199 -4.40 12.74 11.59
C THR A 199 -2.93 12.74 11.20
N VAL A 200 -2.06 13.26 12.07
CA VAL A 200 -0.64 13.39 11.79
C VAL A 200 0.23 12.49 12.67
N ASP A 201 1.32 11.97 12.10
CA ASP A 201 2.42 11.25 12.78
C ASP A 201 2.01 10.01 13.57
N THR A 202 0.84 9.46 13.29
CA THR A 202 0.35 8.20 13.86
C THR A 202 -0.53 7.47 12.83
N CYS A 203 -0.90 6.24 13.14
CA CYS A 203 -1.80 5.42 12.33
C CYS A 203 -2.82 4.72 13.23
N ILE A 204 -3.94 4.28 12.65
CA ILE A 204 -5.01 3.61 13.41
C ILE A 204 -4.57 2.27 14.06
N LEU A 205 -3.44 1.71 13.62
CA LEU A 205 -2.89 0.44 14.12
C LEU A 205 -2.04 0.61 15.39
N ALA A 206 -1.51 1.80 15.67
CA ALA A 206 -0.52 2.01 16.74
C ALA A 206 -1.12 2.59 18.03
N THR A 207 -2.31 3.18 17.97
CA THR A 207 -2.98 3.81 19.11
C THR A 207 -4.48 3.51 18.98
N PRO A 208 -5.22 3.19 20.06
CA PRO A 208 -6.67 3.01 19.98
C PRO A 208 -7.33 4.36 19.67
N MET A 209 -7.38 4.70 18.39
CA MET A 209 -7.99 5.93 17.85
C MET A 209 -9.41 5.71 17.37
N LEU A 210 -9.80 4.45 17.15
CA LEU A 210 -11.10 4.10 16.61
C LEU A 210 -12.14 4.02 17.74
N PRO A 211 -13.24 4.78 17.64
CA PRO A 211 -14.40 4.58 18.50
C PRO A 211 -14.93 3.14 18.42
N GLN A 212 -15.63 2.68 19.46
CA GLN A 212 -16.10 1.29 19.56
C GLN A 212 -17.18 0.95 18.51
N GLU A 213 -17.91 1.96 18.06
CA GLU A 213 -18.94 1.88 17.03
C GLU A 213 -18.37 1.61 15.63
N ILE A 214 -17.11 1.96 15.36
CA ILE A 214 -16.48 1.68 14.06
C ILE A 214 -16.16 0.19 13.99
N ARG A 215 -16.81 -0.56 13.10
CA ARG A 215 -16.68 -2.02 12.92
C ARG A 215 -16.17 -2.41 11.55
N THR A 216 -16.64 -1.76 10.50
CA THR A 216 -16.29 -2.04 9.11
C THR A 216 -15.61 -0.83 8.47
N LEU A 217 -14.36 -1.03 8.05
CA LEU A 217 -13.54 0.01 7.43
C LEU A 217 -13.31 -0.28 5.95
N MET A 218 -12.92 0.75 5.20
CA MET A 218 -12.42 0.60 3.83
C MET A 218 -11.11 1.37 3.62
N THR A 219 -10.20 0.80 2.83
CA THR A 219 -8.88 1.38 2.59
C THR A 219 -8.32 1.05 1.20
N ASN A 220 -7.41 1.89 0.70
CA ASN A 220 -6.56 1.60 -0.44
C ASN A 220 -5.19 1.02 -0.05
N SER A 221 -4.98 0.74 1.24
CA SER A 221 -3.72 0.26 1.80
C SER A 221 -3.78 -1.23 2.11
N ALA A 222 -2.93 -2.02 1.45
CA ALA A 222 -2.73 -3.43 1.84
C ALA A 222 -2.23 -3.59 3.28
N LYS A 223 -1.44 -2.64 3.80
CA LYS A 223 -0.96 -2.68 5.18
C LYS A 223 -2.10 -2.51 6.19
N TYR A 224 -3.00 -1.55 5.97
CA TYR A 224 -4.18 -1.42 6.81
C TYR A 224 -5.10 -2.62 6.66
N ALA A 225 -5.34 -3.08 5.44
CA ALA A 225 -6.15 -4.27 5.19
C ALA A 225 -5.63 -5.52 5.90
N TYR A 226 -4.32 -5.74 5.87
CA TYR A 226 -3.68 -6.89 6.48
C TYR A 226 -3.76 -6.88 8.02
N TYR A 227 -3.41 -5.75 8.65
CA TYR A 227 -3.28 -5.69 10.10
C TYR A 227 -4.57 -5.40 10.86
N THR A 228 -5.52 -4.68 10.27
CA THR A 228 -6.74 -4.25 10.98
C THR A 228 -7.52 -5.41 11.59
N PRO A 229 -7.77 -6.54 10.90
CA PRO A 229 -8.47 -7.68 11.49
C PRO A 229 -7.78 -8.25 12.73
N GLY A 230 -6.46 -8.44 12.65
CA GLY A 230 -5.70 -9.06 13.73
C GLY A 230 -5.37 -8.13 14.90
N LEU A 231 -5.14 -6.83 14.63
CA LEU A 231 -4.72 -5.87 15.65
C LEU A 231 -5.88 -5.10 16.27
N LEU A 232 -6.95 -4.85 15.52
CA LEU A 232 -8.06 -3.99 15.97
C LEU A 232 -9.37 -4.74 16.17
N ASP A 233 -9.47 -6.01 15.78
CA ASP A 233 -10.72 -6.79 15.80
C ASP A 233 -11.84 -6.08 15.01
N ARG A 234 -11.52 -5.69 13.77
CA ARG A 234 -12.40 -4.95 12.84
C ARG A 234 -12.30 -5.56 11.45
N THR A 235 -13.34 -5.40 10.63
CA THR A 235 -13.29 -5.87 9.24
C THR A 235 -12.83 -4.74 8.31
N MET A 236 -12.26 -5.12 7.17
CA MET A 236 -11.77 -4.18 6.17
C MET A 236 -12.26 -4.58 4.77
N ALA A 237 -12.64 -3.60 3.96
CA ALA A 237 -12.68 -3.72 2.51
C ALA A 237 -11.46 -3.02 1.88
N PHE A 238 -10.86 -3.68 0.89
CA PHE A 238 -9.81 -3.08 0.08
C PHE A 238 -10.39 -2.54 -1.23
N GLY A 239 -9.89 -1.40 -1.70
CA GLY A 239 -10.19 -0.89 -3.03
C GLY A 239 -9.43 0.38 -3.40
N SER A 240 -9.52 0.80 -4.65
CA SER A 240 -8.87 2.01 -5.15
C SER A 240 -9.28 3.29 -4.39
N THR A 241 -8.47 4.35 -4.47
CA THR A 241 -8.82 5.66 -3.89
C THR A 241 -10.16 6.21 -4.43
N PRO A 242 -10.44 6.20 -5.75
CA PRO A 242 -11.76 6.54 -6.27
C PRO A 242 -12.90 5.71 -5.66
N THR A 243 -12.72 4.40 -5.53
CA THR A 243 -13.74 3.50 -4.95
C THR A 243 -13.98 3.79 -3.47
N CYS A 244 -12.92 4.10 -2.71
CA CYS A 244 -13.03 4.54 -1.32
C CYS A 244 -13.85 5.84 -1.20
N VAL A 245 -13.59 6.82 -2.06
CA VAL A 245 -14.36 8.07 -2.11
C VAL A 245 -15.81 7.81 -2.49
N GLU A 246 -16.06 6.99 -3.50
CA GLU A 246 -17.42 6.65 -3.92
C GLU A 246 -18.20 5.98 -2.81
N SER A 247 -17.60 5.01 -2.14
CA SER A 247 -18.21 4.31 -1.00
C SER A 247 -18.54 5.26 0.14
N ALA A 248 -17.65 6.21 0.45
CA ALA A 248 -17.90 7.24 1.44
C ALA A 248 -19.07 8.16 1.06
N VAL A 249 -19.28 8.45 -0.22
CA VAL A 249 -20.44 9.25 -0.68
C VAL A 249 -21.73 8.45 -0.64
N ARG A 250 -21.67 7.15 -0.95
CA ARG A 250 -22.84 6.26 -1.00
C ARG A 250 -23.29 5.77 0.37
N GLY A 251 -22.43 5.83 1.38
CA GLY A 251 -22.72 5.34 2.73
C GLY A 251 -22.53 3.82 2.90
N HIS A 252 -22.02 3.14 1.88
CA HIS A 252 -21.81 1.68 1.86
C HIS A 252 -20.65 1.34 0.92
N ILE A 253 -20.06 0.14 1.09
CA ILE A 253 -18.95 -0.35 0.27
C ILE A 253 -19.44 -0.54 -1.17
N VAL A 254 -18.81 0.18 -2.09
CA VAL A 254 -18.90 -0.03 -3.53
C VAL A 254 -17.67 -0.83 -3.96
N ARG A 255 -17.85 -1.81 -4.86
CA ARG A 255 -16.76 -2.57 -5.47
C ARG A 255 -16.68 -2.23 -6.96
N ASP A 256 -15.47 -2.09 -7.46
CA ASP A 256 -15.20 -1.87 -8.89
C ASP A 256 -14.18 -2.91 -9.36
N ASP A 257 -14.65 -3.87 -10.15
CA ASP A 257 -13.84 -4.96 -10.70
C ASP A 257 -13.40 -4.70 -12.14
N SER A 258 -13.68 -3.51 -12.70
CA SER A 258 -13.45 -3.22 -14.13
C SER A 258 -11.98 -3.33 -14.56
N LEU A 259 -11.03 -3.04 -13.67
CA LEU A 259 -9.60 -3.18 -13.92
C LEU A 259 -9.07 -4.61 -13.74
N TRP A 260 -9.90 -5.48 -13.16
CA TRP A 260 -9.53 -6.82 -12.71
C TRP A 260 -10.24 -7.93 -13.50
N SER A 261 -11.12 -7.57 -14.44
CA SER A 261 -11.73 -8.51 -15.38
C SER A 261 -10.85 -8.72 -16.62
N GLU A 262 -10.88 -9.95 -17.17
CA GLU A 262 -10.29 -10.28 -18.48
C GLU A 262 -10.87 -9.47 -19.65
#